data_AF-A0A915D7U1-F1
#
_entry.id   AF-A0A915D7U1-F1
#
_cell.length_a   1.000
_cell.length_b   1.000
_cell.length_c   1.000
_cell.angle_alpha   90.00
_cell.angle_beta   90.00
_cell.angle_gamma   90.00
#
_symmetry.space_group_name_H-M   'P 1'
#
loop_
_entity.id
_entity.type
_entity.pdbx_description
1 polymer ?
#
loop_
_entity_poly.entity_id
_entity_poly.type
_entity_poly.pdbx_seq_one_letter_code
_entity_poly.pdbx_strand_id
1 'polypeptide(L)'
;MTQALHCRLGGSLFGPAGTGKTESVKALGHHLGRFVLVFNCDETFDFQAIGRILVWFCQVGAWGCFDEFNRLEERMLSAVSQQIQTIQES
;
A
#
# COMPACT_ATOMS: atom_id res chain seq x y z
N MET A 1 -5.33 -12.09 -0.42
CA MET A 1 -4.02 -11.42 -0.28
C MET A 1 -2.85 -12.36 -0.53
N THR A 2 -2.80 -13.54 0.08
CA THR A 2 -1.75 -14.54 -0.17
C THR A 2 -1.58 -14.90 -1.66
N GLN A 3 -2.68 -15.05 -2.40
CA GLN A 3 -2.63 -15.27 -3.86
C GLN A 3 -2.02 -14.10 -4.63
N ALA A 4 -2.36 -12.85 -4.26
CA ALA A 4 -1.78 -11.67 -4.89
C ALA A 4 -0.27 -11.61 -4.66
N LEU A 5 0.17 -11.86 -3.42
CA LEU A 5 1.59 -11.94 -3.06
C LEU A 5 2.32 -13.06 -3.81
N HIS A 6 1.68 -14.22 -3.98
CA HIS A 6 2.22 -15.31 -4.79
C HIS A 6 2.43 -14.89 -6.25
N CYS A 7 1.53 -14.07 -6.80
CA CYS A 7 1.64 -13.49 -8.13
C CYS A 7 2.50 -12.20 -8.19
N ARG A 8 3.18 -11.81 -7.10
CA ARG A 8 3.94 -10.54 -6.98
C ARG A 8 3.10 -9.27 -7.21
N LEU A 9 1.81 -9.33 -6.91
CA LEU A 9 0.88 -8.22 -7.01
C LEU A 9 0.54 -7.62 -5.64
N GLY A 10 0.18 -6.34 -5.64
CA GLY A 10 -0.48 -5.69 -4.51
C GLY A 10 -1.87 -6.26 -4.24
N GLY A 11 -2.30 -6.25 -2.98
CA GLY A 11 -3.67 -6.62 -2.61
C GLY A 11 -4.52 -5.38 -2.31
N SER A 12 -5.67 -5.26 -2.94
CA SER A 12 -6.67 -4.24 -2.64
C SER A 12 -7.87 -4.87 -1.94
N LEU A 13 -8.16 -4.45 -0.71
CA LEU A 13 -9.36 -4.83 0.01
C LEU A 13 -10.34 -3.66 -0.07
N PHE A 14 -11.53 -3.90 -0.59
CA PHE A 14 -12.59 -2.90 -0.70
C PHE A 14 -13.80 -3.30 0.14
N GLY A 15 -14.49 -2.30 0.72
CA GLY A 15 -15.69 -2.51 1.54
C GLY A 15 -15.94 -1.36 2.52
N PRO A 16 -17.08 -1.37 3.22
CA PRO A 16 -17.47 -0.30 4.15
C PRO A 16 -16.42 0.00 5.24
N ALA A 17 -16.49 1.19 5.85
CA ALA A 17 -15.68 1.52 7.01
C ALA A 17 -16.00 0.56 8.18
N GLY A 18 -14.99 0.23 8.99
CA GLY A 18 -15.17 -0.63 10.16
C GLY A 18 -15.27 -2.14 9.88
N THR A 19 -15.06 -2.60 8.64
CA THR A 19 -15.06 -4.04 8.29
C THR A 19 -13.72 -4.74 8.50
N GLY A 20 -12.76 -4.11 9.18
CA GLY A 20 -11.50 -4.76 9.55
C GLY A 20 -10.48 -4.90 8.41
N LYS A 21 -10.56 -4.08 7.35
CA LYS A 21 -9.68 -4.20 6.17
C LYS A 21 -8.21 -3.99 6.54
N THR A 22 -7.92 -2.86 7.17
CA THR A 22 -6.59 -2.45 7.61
C THR A 22 -6.04 -3.44 8.66
N GLU A 23 -6.90 -3.87 9.57
CA GLU A 23 -6.61 -4.85 10.62
C GLU A 23 -6.26 -6.22 10.02
N SER A 24 -6.96 -6.63 8.95
CA SER A 24 -6.68 -7.88 8.24
C SER A 24 -5.31 -7.86 7.57
N VAL A 25 -4.91 -6.74 6.95
CA VAL A 25 -3.56 -6.58 6.36
C VAL A 25 -2.48 -6.65 7.44
N LYS A 26 -2.67 -5.92 8.55
CA LYS A 26 -1.76 -5.95 9.70
C LYS A 26 -1.63 -7.35 10.29
N ALA A 27 -2.75 -8.02 10.53
CA ALA A 27 -2.78 -9.37 11.06
C ALA A 27 -2.04 -10.34 10.14
N LEU A 28 -2.28 -10.28 8.83
CA LEU A 28 -1.60 -11.13 7.86
C LEU A 28 -0.08 -10.87 7.85
N GLY A 29 0.35 -9.61 7.84
CA GLY A 29 1.78 -9.27 7.88
C GLY A 29 2.44 -9.75 9.17
N HIS A 30 1.80 -9.59 10.32
CA HIS A 30 2.27 -10.14 11.60
C HIS A 30 2.45 -11.66 11.55
N HIS A 31 1.48 -12.40 11.01
CA HIS A 31 1.58 -13.86 10.87
C HIS A 31 2.69 -14.29 9.90
N LEU A 32 3.07 -13.45 8.95
CA LEU A 32 4.14 -13.70 7.99
C LEU A 32 5.49 -13.09 8.39
N GLY A 33 5.60 -12.54 9.60
CA GLY A 33 6.82 -11.90 10.09
C GLY A 33 7.23 -10.65 9.30
N ARG A 34 6.26 -9.96 8.68
CA ARG A 34 6.46 -8.74 7.90
C ARG A 34 6.05 -7.52 8.72
N PHE A 35 6.92 -6.51 8.70
CA PHE A 35 6.60 -5.22 9.29
C PHE A 35 5.59 -4.49 8.39
N VAL A 36 4.41 -4.16 8.93
CA VAL A 36 3.34 -3.47 8.20
C VAL A 36 3.21 -2.05 8.72
N LEU A 37 3.38 -1.07 7.83
CA LEU A 37 3.08 0.33 8.08
C LEU A 37 1.72 0.69 7.46
N VAL A 38 0.95 1.49 8.18
CA VAL A 38 -0.33 2.01 7.69
C VAL A 38 -0.24 3.51 7.52
N PHE A 39 -0.59 3.97 6.34
CA PHE A 39 -0.72 5.39 6.01
C PHE A 39 -2.19 5.68 5.81
N ASN A 40 -2.72 6.63 6.57
CA ASN A 40 -4.04 7.18 6.33
C ASN A 40 -3.88 8.29 5.28
N CYS A 41 -4.40 8.08 4.08
CA CYS A 41 -4.25 9.00 2.97
C CYS A 41 -5.29 10.14 3.05
N ASP A 42 -4.83 11.36 2.82
CA ASP A 42 -5.67 12.56 2.68
C ASP A 42 -5.20 13.40 1.49
N GLU A 43 -5.92 14.48 1.19
CA GLU A 43 -5.61 15.37 0.06
C GLU A 43 -4.28 16.14 0.24
N THR A 44 -3.76 16.22 1.47
CA THR A 44 -2.48 16.89 1.76
C THR A 44 -1.26 15.99 1.58
N PHE A 45 -1.50 14.72 1.25
CA PHE A 45 -0.45 13.73 1.10
C PHE A 45 0.43 14.07 -0.12
N ASP A 46 1.71 14.33 0.11
CA ASP A 46 2.65 14.77 -0.91
C ASP A 46 3.15 13.59 -1.76
N PHE A 47 3.08 13.72 -3.08
CA PHE A 47 3.61 12.74 -4.04
C PHE A 47 5.09 12.42 -3.78
N GLN A 48 5.90 13.43 -3.44
CA GLN A 48 7.32 13.21 -3.13
C GLN A 48 7.49 12.38 -1.86
N ALA A 49 6.56 12.50 -0.90
CA ALA A 49 6.56 11.66 0.30
C ALA A 49 6.21 10.20 -0.04
N ILE A 50 5.20 9.95 -0.87
CA ILE A 50 4.86 8.58 -1.32
C ILE A 50 6.04 7.94 -2.04
N GLY A 51 6.68 8.64 -2.96
CA GLY A 51 7.84 8.12 -3.68
C GLY A 51 8.98 7.71 -2.74
N ARG A 52 9.30 8.55 -1.74
CA ARG A 52 10.30 8.22 -0.71
C ARG A 52 9.91 7.00 0.13
N ILE A 53 8.64 6.90 0.51
CA ILE A 53 8.09 5.76 1.27
C ILE A 53 8.19 4.46 0.45
N LEU A 54 7.85 4.50 -0.85
CA LEU A 54 7.92 3.34 -1.73
C LEU A 54 9.37 2.85 -1.90
N VAL A 55 10.32 3.76 -2.10
CA VAL A 55 11.76 3.42 -2.15
C VAL A 55 12.22 2.77 -0.84
N TRP A 56 11.79 3.32 0.30
CA TRP A 56 12.10 2.74 1.61
C TRP A 56 11.54 1.33 1.76
N PHE A 57 10.32 1.07 1.30
CA PHE A 57 9.74 -0.27 1.29
C PHE A 57 10.54 -1.26 0.47
N CYS A 58 10.99 -0.87 -0.72
CA CYS A 58 11.83 -1.72 -1.56
C CYS A 58 13.17 -2.08 -0.89
N GLN A 59 13.76 -1.15 -0.13
CA GLN A 59 15.03 -1.39 0.57
C GLN A 59 14.87 -2.28 1.81
N VAL A 60 13.80 -2.06 2.59
CA VAL A 60 13.60 -2.74 3.89
C VAL A 60 12.83 -4.06 3.74
N GLY A 61 12.05 -4.24 2.67
CA GLY A 61 11.18 -5.40 2.49
C GLY A 61 9.97 -5.40 3.44
N ALA A 62 9.53 -4.21 3.86
CA ALA A 62 8.33 -4.01 4.67
C ALA A 62 7.08 -3.85 3.79
N TRP A 63 5.90 -3.97 4.39
CA TRP A 63 4.60 -3.83 3.72
C TRP A 63 3.98 -2.48 4.03
N GLY A 64 3.43 -1.83 3.00
CA GLY A 64 2.64 -0.61 3.12
C GLY A 64 1.16 -0.87 2.90
N CYS A 65 0.33 -0.42 3.82
CA CYS A 65 -1.12 -0.38 3.66
C CYS A 65 -1.56 1.08 3.62
N PHE A 66 -2.12 1.49 2.48
CA PHE A 66 -2.61 2.84 2.26
C PHE A 66 -4.13 2.83 2.45
N ASP A 67 -4.59 3.38 3.57
CA ASP A 67 -6.00 3.51 3.92
C ASP A 67 -6.58 4.76 3.28
N GLU A 68 -7.88 4.74 2.95
CA GLU A 68 -8.58 5.85 2.27
C GLU A 68 -7.84 6.33 1.00
N PHE A 69 -7.16 5.42 0.28
CA PHE A 69 -6.39 5.74 -0.93
C PHE A 69 -7.20 6.47 -2.00
N ASN A 70 -8.52 6.24 -2.03
CA ASN A 70 -9.48 6.93 -2.89
C ASN A 70 -9.68 8.43 -2.57
N ARG A 71 -9.12 8.97 -1.48
CA ARG A 71 -9.15 10.41 -1.15
C ARG A 71 -8.04 11.22 -1.82
N LEU A 72 -7.06 10.54 -2.41
CA LEU A 72 -5.96 11.21 -3.11
C LEU A 72 -6.46 11.82 -4.42
N GLU A 73 -5.85 12.93 -4.84
CA GLU A 73 -6.13 13.52 -6.15
C GLU A 73 -5.83 12.53 -7.29
N GLU A 74 -6.67 12.53 -8.33
CA GLU A 74 -6.55 11.63 -9.49
C GLU A 74 -5.16 11.70 -10.16
N ARG A 75 -4.59 12.90 -10.23
CA ARG A 75 -3.23 13.10 -10.77
C ARG A 75 -2.17 12.38 -9.96
N MET A 76 -2.30 12.41 -8.63
CA MET A 76 -1.37 11.72 -7.75
C MET A 76 -1.57 10.21 -7.81
N LEU A 77 -2.82 9.74 -7.85
CA LEU A 77 -3.14 8.32 -8.02
C LEU A 77 -2.50 7.74 -9.28
N SER A 78 -2.59 8.46 -10.40
CA SER A 78 -1.97 8.06 -11.66
C SER A 78 -0.44 7.93 -11.54
N ALA A 79 0.21 8.93 -10.93
CA ALA A 79 1.66 8.93 -10.76
C ALA A 79 2.15 7.82 -9.80
N VAL A 80 1.42 7.58 -8.70
CA VAL A 80 1.73 6.51 -7.74
C VAL A 80 1.52 5.13 -8.36
N SER A 81 0.49 4.96 -9.19
CA SER A 81 0.24 3.71 -9.92
C SER A 81 1.43 3.31 -10.80
N GLN A 82 2.01 4.27 -11.54
CA GLN A 82 3.21 4.02 -12.35
C GLN A 82 4.40 3.58 -11.49
N GLN A 83 4.63 4.21 -10.33
CA GLN A 83 5.70 3.81 -9.41
C GLN A 83 5.50 2.39 -8.87
N ILE A 84 4.27 2.05 -8.47
CA ILE A 84 3.94 0.70 -7.99
C ILE A 84 4.14 -0.34 -9.09
N GLN A 85 3.73 -0.04 -10.33
CA GLN A 85 3.93 -0.93 -11.47
C GLN A 85 5.42 -1.20 -11.71
N THR A 86 6.26 -0.16 -11.72
CA THR A 86 7.71 -0.34 -11.86
C THR A 86 8.29 -1.25 -10.78
N ILE A 87 7.81 -1.13 -9.53
CA ILE A 87 8.25 -1.98 -8.42
C ILE A 87 7.80 -3.44 -8.60
N GLN A 88 6.60 -3.68 -9.13
CA GLN A 88 6.08 -5.04 -9.34
C GLN A 88 6.73 -5.76 -10.52
N GLU A 89 7.19 -5.02 -11.53
CA GLU A 89 7.86 -5.54 -12.72
C GLU A 89 9.38 -5.71 -12.56
N SER A 90 9.95 -5.15 -11.49
CA SER A 90 11.38 -5.29 -11.12
C SER A 90 11.69 -6.66 -10.52
#